data_AF-A0AAJ2SWS1-F1
#
_entry.id   AF-A0AAJ2SWS1-F1
#
_cell.length_a   1.000
_cell.length_b   1.000
_cell.length_c   1.000
_cell.angle_alpha   90.00
_cell.angle_beta   90.00
_cell.angle_gamma   90.00
#
_symmetry.space_group_name_H-M   'P 1'
#
loop_
_entity.id
_entity.type
_entity.pdbx_description
1 polymer ?
#
loop_
_entity_poly.entity_id
_entity_poly.type
_entity_poly.pdbx_seq_one_letter_code
_entity_poly.pdbx_strand_id
1 'polypeptide(L)'
;MWNAERWRVYAVGQYTRWAVRAEEMDASASTLAQVHRLADQIGMTPAGLKENGWRLAVDELGAKRDAGPTATKTTSSTKTGPTVRRLRAAE
;
A
#
# COMPACT_ATOMS: atom_id res chain seq x y z
N MET A 1 -2.96 -9.53 -10.64
CA MET A 1 -3.01 -8.78 -9.35
C MET A 1 -2.63 -9.75 -8.26
N TRP A 2 -1.69 -9.41 -7.37
CA TRP A 2 -1.08 -10.31 -6.36
C TRP A 2 -2.04 -11.21 -5.56
N ASN A 3 -3.28 -10.75 -5.32
CA ASN A 3 -4.35 -11.57 -4.72
C ASN A 3 -4.85 -12.73 -5.62
N ALA A 4 -4.77 -12.59 -6.95
CA ALA A 4 -5.17 -13.61 -7.92
C ALA A 4 -4.05 -14.65 -8.20
N GLU A 5 -2.79 -14.29 -7.94
CA GLU A 5 -1.61 -15.12 -8.28
C GLU A 5 -1.00 -15.72 -7.01
N ARG A 6 -1.72 -16.65 -6.38
CA ARG A 6 -1.33 -17.29 -5.10
C ARG A 6 0.08 -17.89 -5.11
N TRP A 7 0.60 -18.28 -6.27
CA TRP A 7 1.95 -18.81 -6.42
C TRP A 7 3.05 -17.77 -6.12
N ARG A 8 2.76 -16.47 -6.21
CA ARG A 8 3.70 -15.39 -5.87
C ARG A 8 3.98 -15.26 -4.38
N VAL A 9 3.12 -15.81 -3.51
CA VAL A 9 3.31 -15.76 -2.05
C VAL A 9 4.63 -16.40 -1.64
N TYR A 10 5.09 -17.42 -2.37
CA TYR A 10 6.39 -18.03 -2.12
C TYR A 10 7.55 -17.06 -2.37
N ALA A 11 7.50 -16.27 -3.45
CA ALA A 11 8.54 -15.28 -3.77
C ALA A 11 8.59 -14.17 -2.70
N VAL A 12 7.44 -13.73 -2.21
CA VAL A 12 7.36 -12.78 -1.08
C VAL A 12 7.99 -13.36 0.18
N GLY A 13 7.64 -14.60 0.55
CA GLY A 13 8.22 -15.26 1.72
C GLY A 13 9.73 -15.43 1.61
N GLN A 14 10.25 -15.71 0.40
CA GLN A 14 11.70 -15.78 0.19
C GLN A 14 12.37 -14.41 0.25
N TYR A 15 11.74 -13.37 -0.32
CA TYR A 15 12.24 -12.00 -0.21
C TYR A 15 12.41 -11.60 1.25
N THR A 16 11.39 -11.79 2.10
CA THR A 16 11.47 -11.43 3.53
C THR A 16 12.63 -12.13 4.24
N ARG A 17 12.83 -13.43 4.00
CA ARG A 17 13.92 -14.19 4.62
C ARG A 17 15.30 -13.70 4.21
N TRP A 18 15.48 -13.45 2.90
CA TRP A 18 16.75 -12.96 2.37
C TRP A 18 17.04 -11.52 2.75
N ALA A 19 16.00 -10.68 2.85
CA ALA A 19 16.13 -9.30 3.31
C ALA A 19 16.66 -9.26 4.76
N VAL A 20 16.10 -10.08 5.66
CA VAL A 20 16.60 -10.19 7.05
C VAL A 20 18.05 -10.70 7.08
N ARG A 21 18.38 -11.70 6.26
CA ARG A 21 19.76 -12.21 6.16
C ARG A 21 20.76 -11.15 5.69
N ALA A 22 20.31 -10.23 4.83
CA ALA A 22 21.15 -9.15 4.31
C ALA A 22 21.45 -8.05 5.32
N GLU A 23 20.74 -7.99 6.45
CA GLU A 23 21.00 -7.01 7.53
C GLU A 23 22.20 -7.41 8.41
N GLU A 24 22.70 -8.65 8.30
CA GLU A 24 23.91 -9.07 9.00
C GLU A 24 25.12 -8.23 8.57
N MET A 25 25.98 -7.85 9.52
CA MET A 25 27.16 -7.02 9.25
C MET A 25 28.15 -7.66 8.26
N ASP A 26 28.15 -9.00 8.18
CA ASP A 26 29.00 -9.79 7.29
C ASP A 26 28.22 -10.35 6.09
N ALA A 27 27.10 -9.72 5.73
CA ALA A 27 26.31 -10.14 4.59
C ALA A 27 27.13 -10.06 3.29
N SER A 28 27.27 -11.21 2.64
CA SER A 28 28.01 -11.31 1.37
C SER A 28 27.29 -10.58 0.23
N ALA A 29 28.07 -10.16 -0.78
CA ALA A 29 27.53 -9.53 -1.98
C ALA A 29 26.53 -10.44 -2.74
N SER A 30 26.67 -11.77 -2.64
CA SER A 30 25.72 -12.71 -3.23
C SER A 30 24.35 -12.67 -2.53
N THR A 31 24.33 -12.43 -1.22
CA THR A 31 23.10 -12.26 -0.44
C THR A 31 22.36 -11.01 -0.90
N LEU A 32 23.09 -9.89 -1.10
CA LEU A 32 22.53 -8.64 -1.62
C LEU A 32 21.98 -8.81 -3.05
N ALA A 33 22.72 -9.52 -3.92
CA ALA A 33 22.25 -9.82 -5.28
C ALA A 33 20.96 -10.65 -5.28
N GLN A 34 20.84 -11.62 -4.37
CA GLN A 34 19.64 -12.44 -4.23
C GLN A 34 18.44 -11.62 -3.73
N VAL A 35 18.65 -10.68 -2.81
CA VAL A 35 17.62 -9.74 -2.35
C VAL A 35 17.15 -8.86 -3.50
N HIS A 36 18.06 -8.25 -4.27
CA HIS A 36 17.69 -7.40 -5.40
C HIS A 36 16.86 -8.16 -6.44
N ARG A 37 17.28 -9.39 -6.78
CA ARG A 37 16.54 -10.22 -7.73
C ARG A 37 15.13 -10.55 -7.27
N LEU A 38 14.97 -10.88 -6.00
CA LEU A 38 13.65 -11.15 -5.42
C LEU A 38 12.81 -9.88 -5.35
N ALA A 39 13.42 -8.74 -5.02
CA ALA A 39 12.77 -7.43 -5.01
C ALA A 39 12.18 -7.06 -6.37
N ASP A 40 12.92 -7.31 -7.46
CA ASP A 40 12.43 -7.09 -8.82
C ASP A 40 11.20 -7.96 -9.11
N GLN A 41 11.25 -9.26 -8.80
CA GLN A 41 10.15 -10.20 -9.05
C GLN A 41 8.84 -9.79 -8.36
N ILE A 42 8.91 -9.24 -7.15
CA ILE A 42 7.72 -8.83 -6.38
C ILE A 42 7.36 -7.34 -6.57
N GLY A 43 8.12 -6.59 -7.38
CA GLY A 43 7.81 -5.20 -7.69
C GLY A 43 8.20 -4.20 -6.59
N MET A 44 9.26 -4.47 -5.84
CA MET A 44 9.82 -3.53 -4.86
C MET A 44 10.83 -2.54 -5.48
N THR A 45 11.19 -2.72 -6.75
CA THR A 45 12.10 -1.84 -7.49
C THR A 45 11.35 -1.14 -8.64
N PRO A 46 11.88 -0.03 -9.20
CA PRO A 46 11.26 0.61 -10.37
C PRO A 46 11.14 -0.32 -11.58
N ALA A 47 12.14 -1.18 -11.81
CA ALA A 47 12.11 -2.19 -12.86
C ALA A 47 11.02 -3.24 -12.58
N GLY A 48 11.00 -3.78 -11.37
CA GLY A 48 9.99 -4.75 -10.94
C GLY A 48 8.57 -4.20 -10.96
N LEU A 49 8.36 -2.93 -10.57
CA LEU A 49 7.06 -2.27 -10.67
C LEU A 49 6.56 -2.27 -12.11
N LYS A 50 7.42 -1.87 -13.05
CA LYS A 50 7.10 -1.87 -14.49
C LYS A 50 6.79 -3.27 -15.00
N GLU A 51 7.62 -4.27 -14.67
CA GLU A 51 7.41 -5.68 -15.07
C GLU A 51 6.11 -6.26 -14.54
N ASN A 52 5.71 -5.86 -13.33
CA ASN A 52 4.48 -6.30 -12.70
C ASN A 52 3.25 -5.48 -13.15
N GLY A 53 3.41 -4.56 -14.10
CA GLY A 53 2.34 -3.72 -14.64
C GLY A 53 1.90 -2.59 -13.71
N TRP A 54 2.67 -2.29 -12.66
CA TRP A 54 2.41 -1.16 -11.78
C TRP A 54 2.85 0.12 -12.47
N ARG A 55 1.97 1.13 -12.44
CA ARG A 55 2.26 2.46 -12.98
C ARG A 55 2.52 3.42 -11.83
N LEU A 56 3.63 4.15 -11.89
CA LEU A 56 3.87 5.30 -11.03
C LEU A 56 2.92 6.41 -11.48
N ALA A 57 1.87 6.67 -10.71
CA ALA A 57 0.98 7.80 -10.95
C ALA A 57 1.67 9.10 -10.49
N VAL A 58 1.39 10.19 -11.18
CA VAL A 58 1.77 11.54 -10.74
C VAL A 58 0.96 11.86 -9.48
N ASP A 59 1.59 12.44 -8.45
CA ASP A 59 0.88 12.81 -7.21
C ASP A 59 -0.02 14.04 -7.46
N GLU A 60 -1.27 13.78 -7.81
CA GLU A 60 -2.30 14.80 -8.02
C GLU A 60 -2.81 15.43 -6.71
N LEU A 61 -2.50 14.83 -5.55
CA LEU A 61 -2.96 15.30 -4.24
C LEU A 61 -1.87 15.98 -3.41
N GLY A 62 -0.60 15.92 -3.81
CA GLY A 62 0.51 16.57 -3.10
C GLY A 62 0.26 18.06 -2.86
N ALA A 63 -0.17 18.78 -3.91
CA ALA A 63 -0.52 20.19 -3.83
C ALA A 63 -1.69 20.50 -2.87
N LYS A 64 -2.63 19.55 -2.69
CA LYS A 64 -3.75 19.68 -1.74
C LYS A 64 -3.33 19.39 -0.29
N ARG A 65 -2.25 18.63 -0.08
CA ARG A 65 -1.72 18.28 1.24
C ARG A 65 -0.85 19.40 1.81
N ASP A 66 -0.04 20.04 0.97
CA ASP A 66 0.82 21.16 1.35
C ASP A 66 0.02 22.45 1.62
N ALA A 67 -1.16 22.56 1.00
CA ALA A 67 -2.20 23.50 1.42
C ALA A 67 -2.88 22.97 2.70
N GLY A 68 -2.25 23.18 3.86
CA GLY A 68 -2.81 22.81 5.17
C GLY A 68 -4.26 23.31 5.37
N PRO A 69 -4.99 22.76 6.36
CA PRO A 69 -6.43 22.98 6.52
C PRO A 69 -6.72 24.43 6.90
N THR A 70 -6.83 25.29 5.89
CA THR A 70 -7.36 26.63 6.08
C THR A 70 -8.86 26.48 6.24
N ALA A 71 -9.29 26.73 7.47
CA ALA A 71 -10.67 26.70 7.92
C ALA A 71 -11.64 27.25 6.86
N THR A 72 -12.62 26.46 6.46
CA THR A 72 -13.91 27.00 6.03
C THR A 72 -14.99 26.24 6.80
N LYS A 73 -15.40 26.86 7.90
CA LYS A 73 -16.69 26.63 8.55
C LYS A 73 -17.81 26.92 7.54
N THR A 74 -18.92 26.17 7.67
CA THR A 74 -20.26 26.48 7.13
C THR A 74 -20.40 26.25 5.62
N THR A 75 -21.12 25.22 5.17
CA THR A 75 -22.59 25.23 5.25
C THR A 75 -23.15 23.81 5.34
N SER A 76 -23.70 23.51 6.50
CA SER A 76 -24.71 22.48 6.70
C SER A 76 -25.92 22.76 5.78
N SER A 77 -26.11 21.96 4.74
CA SER A 77 -27.40 21.88 4.06
C SER A 77 -28.22 20.76 4.68
N THR A 78 -29.05 21.18 5.61
CA THR A 78 -30.14 20.44 6.22
C THR A 78 -31.08 19.89 5.14
N LYS A 79 -31.10 18.56 4.96
CA LYS A 79 -32.31 17.86 4.52
C LYS A 79 -32.89 17.12 5.72
N THR A 80 -33.75 17.83 6.45
CA THR A 80 -34.64 17.26 7.46
C THR A 80 -35.67 16.40 6.76
N GLY A 81 -35.50 15.08 6.81
CA GLY A 81 -36.59 14.11 6.70
C GLY A 81 -36.68 13.37 8.02
N PRO A 82 -37.88 13.14 8.61
CA PRO A 82 -37.98 12.56 9.94
C PRO A 82 -37.47 11.12 9.93
N THR A 83 -36.29 10.90 10.51
CA THR A 83 -35.77 9.56 10.81
C THR A 83 -36.59 8.97 11.95
N VAL A 84 -37.63 8.18 11.62
CA VAL A 84 -38.33 7.36 12.61
C VAL A 84 -37.37 6.28 13.08
N ARG A 85 -36.75 6.51 14.24
CA ARG A 85 -35.93 5.52 14.96
C ARG A 85 -36.85 4.41 15.48
N ARG A 86 -37.00 3.33 14.71
CA ARG A 86 -37.68 2.11 15.20
C ARG A 86 -36.83 1.49 16.31
N LEU A 87 -37.14 1.82 17.56
CA LEU A 87 -36.68 1.07 18.72
C LEU A 87 -37.30 -0.34 18.61
N ARG A 88 -36.48 -1.37 18.46
CA ARG A 88 -36.94 -2.74 18.72
C ARG A 88 -36.98 -2.91 20.24
N ALA A 89 -38.17 -3.18 20.74
CA ALA A 89 -38.40 -3.52 22.13
C ALA A 89 -37.54 -4.74 22.53
N ALA A 90 -37.04 -4.69 23.74
CA ALA A 90 -36.48 -5.85 24.43
C ALA A 90 -37.64 -6.69 24.95
N GLU A 91 -37.61 -7.98 24.65
CA GLU A 91 -38.17 -9.08 25.45
C GLU A 91 -37.34 -10.34 25.17
#